data_AF-A0A955KXP1-F1
#
_entry.id   AF-A0A955KXP1-F1
#
_cell.length_a   1.000
_cell.length_b   1.000
_cell.length_c   1.000
_cell.angle_alpha   90.00
_cell.angle_beta   90.00
_cell.angle_gamma   90.00
#
_symmetry.space_group_name_H-M   'P 1'
#
loop_
_entity.id
_entity.type
_entity.pdbx_description
1 polymer ?
#
loop_
_entity_poly.entity_id
_entity_poly.type
_entity_poly.pdbx_seq_one_letter_code
_entity_poly.pdbx_strand_id
1 'polypeptide(L)'
;MDLNIPTDSAVPLEFVPIPTTGRDTDSDGIIDMRDNCRSVANTDQKDRNFDGVGDACSDDDGDGVIGNRDNCPTVKNSDQKDQNANNIGDACEFDTDRDGVPDGVDNCIHTPNPDQKDSDHDGIGDVCDRCALFDPDQLDFDQNGVGDVCDDKEKYLKTHDSDGDGVLDAQDNAPQIANPDQKDSDQDGIGDVADNCPIIKNPDQSDQDKNKIGDMCDDSDGDTIEGWRDNCPTIKNSDQKDSNNDGIGDMCEDNDHDGIYNAQDNCPKISNNDQKDTDKDGI
;
A
#
# COMPACT_ATOMS: atom_id res chain seq x y z
N MET A 1 -3.34 26.56 -55.26
CA MET A 1 -1.90 26.90 -55.40
C MET A 1 -1.16 25.78 -54.70
N ASP A 2 -0.70 24.82 -55.49
CA ASP A 2 0.05 23.67 -55.01
C ASP A 2 1.38 24.14 -54.41
N LEU A 3 1.64 23.76 -53.16
CA LEU A 3 2.96 23.91 -52.56
C LEU A 3 3.68 22.57 -52.64
N ASN A 4 4.61 22.54 -53.57
CA ASN A 4 5.51 21.47 -53.94
C ASN A 4 6.48 21.18 -52.76
N ILE A 5 6.47 19.97 -52.21
CA ILE A 5 7.49 19.50 -51.27
C ILE A 5 8.59 18.82 -52.10
N PRO A 6 9.84 19.33 -52.12
CA PRO A 6 10.92 18.59 -52.77
C PRO A 6 11.34 17.42 -51.88
N THR A 7 11.23 16.22 -52.43
CA THR A 7 11.83 14.99 -51.91
C THR A 7 13.35 15.12 -52.02
N ASP A 8 14.05 15.36 -50.92
CA ASP A 8 15.52 15.36 -50.96
C ASP A 8 16.05 13.93 -50.81
N SER A 9 16.95 13.65 -51.73
CA SER A 9 17.55 12.36 -52.01
C SER A 9 18.57 12.03 -50.92
N ALA A 10 18.60 10.77 -50.49
CA ALA A 10 19.62 10.24 -49.59
C ALA A 10 21.03 10.55 -50.13
N VAL A 11 21.74 11.44 -49.45
CA VAL A 11 23.19 11.64 -49.59
C VAL A 11 23.86 10.73 -48.55
N PRO A 12 24.88 9.93 -48.91
CA PRO A 12 25.58 9.10 -47.94
C PRO A 12 26.22 9.99 -46.88
N LEU A 13 26.13 9.58 -45.60
CA LEU A 13 26.85 10.21 -44.49
C LEU A 13 28.36 10.02 -44.70
N GLU A 14 28.97 10.87 -45.53
CA GLU A 14 30.40 11.12 -45.40
C GLU A 14 30.63 11.85 -44.08
N PHE A 15 31.55 11.30 -43.29
CA PHE A 15 32.01 11.81 -42.01
C PHE A 15 32.42 13.28 -42.16
N VAL A 16 31.52 14.21 -41.83
CA VAL A 16 31.85 15.64 -41.78
C VAL A 16 32.71 15.84 -40.55
N PRO A 17 33.98 16.29 -40.66
CA PRO A 17 34.76 16.64 -39.49
C PRO A 17 34.05 17.80 -38.78
N ILE A 18 33.60 17.56 -37.54
CA ILE A 18 32.99 18.59 -36.69
C ILE A 18 34.02 19.72 -36.54
N PRO A 19 33.65 21.01 -36.65
CA PRO A 19 34.61 22.11 -36.57
C PRO A 19 35.34 22.08 -35.22
N THR A 20 36.67 21.91 -35.25
CA THR A 20 37.57 21.93 -34.08
C THR A 20 37.83 23.34 -33.53
N THR A 21 36.98 24.31 -33.84
CA THR A 21 37.13 25.70 -33.38
C THR A 21 36.52 25.85 -31.99
N GLY A 22 37.10 25.17 -31.01
CA GLY A 22 36.79 25.24 -29.59
C GLY A 22 38.03 24.87 -28.79
N ARG A 23 38.12 25.31 -27.52
CA ARG A 23 39.14 24.79 -26.63
C ARG A 23 38.79 23.33 -26.31
N ASP A 24 39.80 22.48 -26.36
CA ASP A 24 39.78 21.07 -26.00
C ASP A 24 41.00 20.89 -25.08
N THR A 25 40.74 20.78 -23.78
CA THR A 25 41.75 20.90 -22.72
C THR A 25 42.56 19.62 -22.56
N ASP A 26 41.98 18.45 -22.81
CA ASP A 26 42.65 17.15 -22.68
C ASP A 26 42.95 16.46 -24.03
N SER A 27 42.56 17.08 -25.14
CA SER A 27 42.85 16.66 -26.51
C SER A 27 42.25 15.32 -26.89
N ASP A 28 41.08 14.99 -26.33
CA ASP A 28 40.36 13.77 -26.66
C ASP A 28 39.49 13.90 -27.93
N GLY A 29 39.28 15.12 -28.43
CA GLY A 29 38.49 15.39 -29.62
C GLY A 29 37.06 15.87 -29.34
N ILE A 30 36.66 15.97 -28.07
CA ILE A 30 35.46 16.63 -27.59
C ILE A 30 35.84 18.01 -27.04
N ILE A 31 35.12 19.07 -27.45
CA ILE A 31 35.44 20.43 -26.99
C ILE A 31 34.95 20.65 -25.55
N ASP A 32 35.66 21.45 -24.75
CA ASP A 32 35.42 21.71 -23.30
C ASP A 32 33.96 21.99 -22.89
N MET A 33 33.14 22.52 -23.81
CA MET A 33 31.74 22.89 -23.59
C MET A 33 30.75 21.74 -23.83
N ARG A 34 31.22 20.64 -24.41
CA ARG A 34 30.48 19.40 -24.69
C ARG A 34 31.14 18.18 -24.06
N ASP A 35 32.22 18.41 -23.31
CA ASP A 35 33.02 17.40 -22.67
C ASP A 35 32.62 17.28 -21.19
N ASN A 36 32.00 16.15 -20.85
CA ASN A 36 31.61 15.82 -19.47
C ASN A 36 32.80 15.48 -18.58
N CYS A 37 34.01 15.36 -19.14
CA CYS A 37 35.27 15.24 -18.42
C CYS A 37 36.36 16.15 -18.98
N ARG A 38 36.11 17.46 -19.04
CA ARG A 38 37.00 18.54 -19.53
C ARG A 38 38.53 18.35 -19.43
N SER A 39 39.05 17.67 -18.42
CA SER A 39 40.49 17.50 -18.19
C SER A 39 40.97 16.05 -18.21
N VAL A 40 40.10 15.10 -18.53
CA VAL A 40 40.36 13.66 -18.55
C VAL A 40 39.74 13.07 -19.82
N ALA A 41 40.61 12.76 -20.78
CA ALA A 41 40.18 12.26 -22.09
C ALA A 41 39.22 11.06 -22.00
N ASN A 42 38.02 11.21 -22.56
CA ASN A 42 36.97 10.22 -22.58
C ASN A 42 36.09 10.39 -23.84
N THR A 43 36.63 10.02 -25.00
CA THR A 43 35.94 10.11 -26.30
C THR A 43 34.56 9.44 -26.37
N ASP A 44 34.26 8.52 -25.45
CA ASP A 44 32.97 7.84 -25.37
C ASP A 44 31.92 8.61 -24.56
N GLN A 45 32.34 9.61 -23.77
CA GLN A 45 31.49 10.52 -23.00
C GLN A 45 30.47 9.77 -22.12
N LYS A 46 30.83 8.58 -21.63
CA LYS A 46 29.95 7.80 -20.74
C LYS A 46 29.65 8.58 -19.47
N ASP A 47 28.39 8.53 -19.08
CA ASP A 47 27.82 9.15 -17.88
C ASP A 47 26.63 8.25 -17.48
N ARG A 48 26.90 7.28 -16.59
CA ARG A 48 25.92 6.24 -16.23
C ARG A 48 24.83 6.75 -15.30
N ASN A 49 25.14 7.74 -14.47
CA ASN A 49 24.23 8.27 -13.46
C ASN A 49 23.47 9.53 -13.92
N PHE A 50 23.81 10.05 -15.11
CA PHE A 50 23.20 11.21 -15.77
C PHE A 50 23.31 12.52 -14.99
N ASP A 51 24.36 12.69 -14.19
CA ASP A 51 24.59 13.91 -13.43
C ASP A 51 25.35 15.01 -14.21
N GLY A 52 25.84 14.67 -15.42
CA GLY A 52 26.58 15.56 -16.31
C GLY A 52 28.09 15.57 -16.08
N VAL A 53 28.61 14.76 -15.16
CA VAL A 53 30.04 14.45 -14.96
C VAL A 53 30.30 13.08 -15.57
N GLY A 54 31.32 12.95 -16.41
CA GLY A 54 31.59 11.67 -17.07
C GLY A 54 32.20 10.64 -16.12
N ASP A 55 31.92 9.35 -16.36
CA ASP A 55 32.44 8.19 -15.63
C ASP A 55 33.98 8.24 -15.51
N ALA A 56 34.67 8.79 -16.51
CA ALA A 56 36.14 8.86 -16.53
C ALA A 56 36.74 9.81 -15.49
N CYS A 57 35.97 10.78 -14.99
CA CYS A 57 36.41 11.83 -14.09
C CYS A 57 35.55 11.98 -12.84
N SER A 58 34.57 11.10 -12.63
CA SER A 58 33.74 11.07 -11.42
C SER A 58 34.39 10.27 -10.27
N ASP A 59 34.00 10.63 -9.05
CA ASP A 59 34.28 9.95 -7.77
C ASP A 59 32.91 9.70 -7.12
N ASP A 60 32.13 8.79 -7.72
CA ASP A 60 30.70 8.64 -7.41
C ASP A 60 30.46 8.20 -5.97
N ASP A 61 31.40 7.43 -5.39
CA ASP A 61 31.31 6.98 -4.02
C ASP A 61 32.04 7.91 -3.02
N GLY A 62 32.87 8.84 -3.49
CA GLY A 62 33.61 9.78 -2.65
C GLY A 62 34.65 9.10 -1.77
N ASP A 63 35.36 8.11 -2.28
CA ASP A 63 36.46 7.43 -1.61
C ASP A 63 37.84 8.02 -1.95
N GLY A 64 37.90 8.94 -2.93
CA GLY A 64 39.10 9.65 -3.36
C GLY A 64 39.85 8.99 -4.53
N VAL A 65 39.32 7.90 -5.08
CA VAL A 65 39.79 7.25 -6.31
C VAL A 65 38.78 7.56 -7.42
N ILE A 66 39.28 8.00 -8.58
CA ILE A 66 38.44 8.57 -9.65
C ILE A 66 38.44 7.67 -10.88
N GLY A 67 37.26 7.51 -11.45
CA GLY A 67 36.98 6.93 -12.76
C GLY A 67 37.66 5.59 -12.97
N ASN A 68 38.37 5.43 -14.09
CA ASN A 68 38.98 4.14 -14.47
C ASN A 68 40.10 3.62 -13.54
N ARG A 69 40.46 4.39 -12.50
CA ARG A 69 41.40 3.93 -11.46
C ARG A 69 40.69 3.30 -10.27
N ASP A 70 39.37 3.50 -10.18
CA ASP A 70 38.53 2.95 -9.15
C ASP A 70 38.01 1.58 -9.62
N ASN A 71 38.45 0.52 -8.94
CA ASN A 71 37.98 -0.84 -9.19
C ASN A 71 36.64 -1.16 -8.51
N CYS A 72 36.06 -0.21 -7.77
CA CYS A 72 34.70 -0.25 -7.24
C CYS A 72 33.99 1.11 -7.34
N PRO A 73 33.59 1.56 -8.55
CA PRO A 73 33.07 2.91 -8.81
C PRO A 73 31.91 3.40 -7.92
N THR A 74 31.18 2.49 -7.28
CA THR A 74 30.01 2.79 -6.44
C THR A 74 30.18 2.37 -4.98
N VAL A 75 31.34 1.80 -4.59
CA VAL A 75 31.56 1.22 -3.27
C VAL A 75 32.93 1.59 -2.72
N LYS A 76 32.92 2.46 -1.70
CA LYS A 76 34.15 3.04 -1.13
C LYS A 76 35.18 1.99 -0.76
N ASN A 77 36.34 2.07 -1.41
CA ASN A 77 37.49 1.22 -1.15
C ASN A 77 38.78 1.96 -1.52
N SER A 78 39.12 3.03 -0.77
CA SER A 78 40.29 3.87 -1.04
C SER A 78 41.64 3.11 -1.04
N ASP A 79 41.67 1.87 -0.54
CA ASP A 79 42.82 0.97 -0.59
C ASP A 79 42.93 0.15 -1.89
N GLN A 80 41.88 0.14 -2.71
CA GLN A 80 41.76 -0.46 -4.04
C GLN A 80 42.20 -1.92 -4.06
N LYS A 81 41.93 -2.63 -2.97
CA LYS A 81 42.33 -4.02 -2.79
C LYS A 81 41.60 -4.90 -3.79
N ASP A 82 42.38 -5.61 -4.61
CA ASP A 82 41.92 -6.60 -5.57
C ASP A 82 42.87 -7.80 -5.46
N GLN A 83 42.44 -8.82 -4.71
CA GLN A 83 43.31 -9.95 -4.36
C GLN A 83 43.54 -10.91 -5.53
N ASN A 84 42.58 -10.99 -6.45
CA ASN A 84 42.60 -11.94 -7.56
C ASN A 84 43.06 -11.30 -8.88
N ALA A 85 43.25 -9.98 -8.90
CA ALA A 85 43.75 -9.14 -10.00
C ALA A 85 42.84 -9.16 -11.24
N ASN A 86 41.52 -9.22 -11.06
CA ASN A 86 40.54 -9.16 -12.15
C ASN A 86 40.07 -7.73 -12.48
N ASN A 87 40.56 -6.70 -11.77
CA ASN A 87 40.15 -5.29 -11.83
C ASN A 87 38.75 -4.99 -11.27
N ILE A 88 38.19 -5.90 -10.47
CA ILE A 88 37.02 -5.68 -9.62
C ILE A 88 37.53 -5.71 -8.20
N GLY A 89 37.33 -4.64 -7.43
CA GLY A 89 37.83 -4.59 -6.07
C GLY A 89 37.12 -5.60 -5.17
N ASP A 90 37.85 -6.14 -4.20
CA ASP A 90 37.31 -7.07 -3.19
C ASP A 90 36.07 -6.50 -2.48
N ALA A 91 35.93 -5.16 -2.43
CA ALA A 91 34.83 -4.44 -1.80
C ALA A 91 33.52 -4.46 -2.61
N CYS A 92 33.58 -4.69 -3.91
CA CYS A 92 32.41 -4.72 -4.81
C CYS A 92 32.31 -6.04 -5.58
N GLU A 93 33.06 -7.06 -5.17
CA GLU A 93 32.99 -8.43 -5.70
C GLU A 93 31.91 -9.28 -5.01
N PHE A 94 30.92 -8.63 -4.38
CA PHE A 94 29.75 -9.33 -3.84
C PHE A 94 28.86 -9.77 -4.99
N ASP A 95 28.37 -11.01 -4.91
CA ASP A 95 27.48 -11.63 -5.88
C ASP A 95 26.42 -12.39 -5.05
N THR A 96 25.32 -11.71 -4.79
CA THR A 96 24.29 -12.11 -3.84
C THR A 96 23.53 -13.34 -4.34
N ASP A 97 23.29 -13.45 -5.64
CA ASP A 97 22.50 -14.51 -6.24
C ASP A 97 23.33 -15.62 -6.94
N ARG A 98 24.64 -15.41 -7.06
CA ARG A 98 25.66 -16.34 -7.55
C ARG A 98 25.54 -16.67 -9.02
N ASP A 99 25.14 -15.71 -9.81
CA ASP A 99 25.01 -15.84 -11.26
C ASP A 99 26.32 -15.52 -12.02
N GLY A 100 27.31 -14.95 -11.30
CA GLY A 100 28.61 -14.56 -11.83
C GLY A 100 28.73 -13.09 -12.21
N VAL A 101 27.70 -12.28 -11.96
CA VAL A 101 27.67 -10.82 -12.09
C VAL A 101 27.72 -10.19 -10.69
N PRO A 102 28.67 -9.29 -10.39
CA PRO A 102 28.72 -8.65 -9.09
C PRO A 102 27.54 -7.68 -8.86
N ASP A 103 27.01 -7.63 -7.63
CA ASP A 103 25.86 -6.82 -7.18
C ASP A 103 25.93 -5.35 -7.65
N GLY A 104 27.13 -4.78 -7.73
CA GLY A 104 27.34 -3.37 -8.13
C GLY A 104 27.09 -3.09 -9.62
N VAL A 105 27.01 -4.13 -10.44
CA VAL A 105 26.74 -4.05 -11.89
C VAL A 105 25.60 -4.97 -12.33
N ASP A 106 24.95 -5.65 -11.38
CA ASP A 106 23.86 -6.58 -11.61
C ASP A 106 22.51 -5.86 -11.62
N ASN A 107 21.80 -5.91 -12.75
CA ASN A 107 20.45 -5.35 -12.88
C ASN A 107 19.35 -6.22 -12.23
N CYS A 108 19.70 -7.37 -11.64
CA CYS A 108 18.83 -8.22 -10.84
C CYS A 108 19.55 -8.88 -9.64
N ILE A 109 20.11 -8.08 -8.73
CA ILE A 109 20.89 -8.46 -7.50
C ILE A 109 20.40 -9.71 -6.71
N HIS A 110 19.13 -10.09 -6.82
CA HIS A 110 18.53 -11.22 -6.10
C HIS A 110 18.01 -12.35 -6.99
N THR A 111 18.14 -12.25 -8.32
CA THR A 111 17.56 -13.18 -9.28
C THR A 111 18.53 -13.45 -10.43
N PRO A 112 19.11 -14.68 -10.51
CA PRO A 112 20.19 -14.97 -11.45
C PRO A 112 19.84 -14.67 -12.92
N ASN A 113 20.58 -13.76 -13.53
CA ASN A 113 20.54 -13.43 -14.96
C ASN A 113 21.95 -13.10 -15.51
N PRO A 114 22.80 -14.12 -15.75
CA PRO A 114 24.16 -13.91 -16.23
C PRO A 114 24.25 -13.22 -17.60
N ASP A 115 23.14 -13.14 -18.34
CA ASP A 115 23.02 -12.44 -19.62
C ASP A 115 22.67 -10.95 -19.49
N GLN A 116 22.28 -10.50 -18.28
CA GLN A 116 21.97 -9.12 -17.91
C GLN A 116 21.00 -8.44 -18.89
N LYS A 117 20.06 -9.24 -19.43
CA LYS A 117 19.11 -8.76 -20.44
C LYS A 117 18.15 -7.76 -19.80
N ASP A 118 18.08 -6.59 -20.40
CA ASP A 118 17.18 -5.49 -20.05
C ASP A 118 16.60 -4.96 -21.37
N SER A 119 15.32 -5.24 -21.61
CA SER A 119 14.68 -5.03 -22.92
C SER A 119 14.19 -3.61 -23.14
N ASP A 120 13.74 -2.93 -22.08
CA ASP A 120 13.18 -1.58 -22.12
C ASP A 120 14.15 -0.50 -21.61
N HIS A 121 15.33 -0.91 -21.13
CA HIS A 121 16.46 -0.09 -20.74
C HIS A 121 16.14 0.83 -19.55
N ASP A 122 15.40 0.30 -18.58
CA ASP A 122 15.04 1.01 -17.36
C ASP A 122 16.02 0.77 -16.19
N GLY A 123 16.98 -0.14 -16.39
CA GLY A 123 17.99 -0.51 -15.40
C GLY A 123 17.64 -1.73 -14.56
N ILE A 124 16.48 -2.35 -14.78
CA ILE A 124 16.03 -3.57 -14.13
C ILE A 124 16.05 -4.72 -15.15
N GLY A 125 16.63 -5.86 -14.80
CA GLY A 125 16.74 -6.97 -15.74
C GLY A 125 15.40 -7.68 -15.99
N ASP A 126 15.19 -8.17 -17.21
CA ASP A 126 13.96 -8.84 -17.68
C ASP A 126 13.42 -9.93 -16.73
N VAL A 127 14.29 -10.58 -15.95
CA VAL A 127 13.91 -11.68 -15.05
C VAL A 127 13.36 -11.22 -13.70
N CYS A 128 13.68 -10.00 -13.29
CA CYS A 128 13.24 -9.39 -12.03
C CYS A 128 12.38 -8.13 -12.24
N ASP A 129 12.23 -7.72 -13.49
CA ASP A 129 11.34 -6.66 -13.93
C ASP A 129 9.86 -7.10 -13.89
N ARG A 130 9.06 -6.37 -13.12
CA ARG A 130 7.60 -6.56 -13.00
C ARG A 130 6.83 -5.92 -14.15
N CYS A 131 7.51 -5.18 -15.01
CA CYS A 131 6.90 -4.37 -16.03
C CYS A 131 7.74 -4.21 -17.29
N ALA A 132 7.36 -4.88 -18.38
CA ALA A 132 8.08 -4.81 -19.66
C ALA A 132 8.01 -3.43 -20.38
N LEU A 133 7.58 -2.38 -19.67
CA LEU A 133 7.61 -0.98 -20.09
C LEU A 133 8.48 -0.23 -19.08
N PHE A 134 9.31 0.68 -19.57
CA PHE A 134 10.23 1.47 -18.75
C PHE A 134 9.62 1.92 -17.41
N ASP A 135 10.07 1.32 -16.31
CA ASP A 135 9.62 1.56 -14.94
C ASP A 135 10.76 1.34 -13.92
N PRO A 136 11.72 2.28 -13.81
CA PRO A 136 12.86 2.13 -12.90
C PRO A 136 12.47 2.05 -11.41
N ASP A 137 11.30 2.56 -11.04
CA ASP A 137 10.83 2.60 -9.65
C ASP A 137 10.16 1.28 -9.22
N GLN A 138 9.73 0.47 -10.20
CA GLN A 138 9.13 -0.86 -10.01
C GLN A 138 8.01 -0.85 -8.94
N LEU A 139 7.20 0.21 -8.91
CA LEU A 139 6.12 0.31 -7.93
C LEU A 139 5.06 -0.74 -8.25
N ASP A 140 4.53 -1.37 -7.22
CA ASP A 140 3.49 -2.40 -7.31
C ASP A 140 2.54 -2.15 -6.13
N PHE A 141 1.62 -1.21 -6.32
CA PHE A 141 0.74 -0.72 -5.26
C PHE A 141 -0.16 -1.84 -4.72
N ASP A 142 -0.56 -2.76 -5.57
CA ASP A 142 -1.47 -3.86 -5.23
C ASP A 142 -0.77 -5.19 -4.89
N GLN A 143 0.55 -5.25 -5.08
CA GLN A 143 1.41 -6.42 -4.81
C GLN A 143 1.00 -7.66 -5.62
N ASN A 144 0.44 -7.46 -6.82
CA ASN A 144 0.02 -8.56 -7.67
C ASN A 144 1.17 -9.13 -8.53
N GLY A 145 2.35 -8.50 -8.51
CA GLY A 145 3.53 -8.88 -9.27
C GLY A 145 3.63 -8.25 -10.66
N VAL A 146 2.72 -7.35 -11.03
CA VAL A 146 2.76 -6.50 -12.22
C VAL A 146 2.97 -5.06 -11.77
N GLY A 147 3.96 -4.37 -12.34
CA GLY A 147 4.25 -2.99 -11.96
C GLY A 147 3.11 -2.02 -12.31
N ASP A 148 2.94 -0.97 -11.53
CA ASP A 148 1.88 0.04 -11.66
C ASP A 148 1.83 0.66 -13.08
N VAL A 149 2.98 0.77 -13.76
CA VAL A 149 3.10 1.32 -15.12
C VAL A 149 2.40 0.46 -16.17
N CYS A 150 2.35 -0.86 -15.98
CA CYS A 150 1.73 -1.83 -16.88
C CYS A 150 0.51 -2.53 -16.28
N ASP A 151 0.17 -2.22 -15.03
CA ASP A 151 -1.02 -2.76 -14.39
C ASP A 151 -2.28 -2.08 -14.92
N ASP A 152 -3.30 -2.90 -15.19
CA ASP A 152 -4.60 -2.44 -15.67
C ASP A 152 -5.50 -2.20 -14.46
N LYS A 153 -5.55 -0.95 -14.02
CA LYS A 153 -6.41 -0.49 -12.92
C LYS A 153 -7.86 -0.99 -13.03
N GLU A 154 -8.41 -1.13 -14.24
CA GLU A 154 -9.78 -1.62 -14.43
C GLU A 154 -9.92 -3.11 -14.07
N LYS A 155 -8.88 -3.91 -14.36
CA LYS A 155 -8.84 -5.32 -14.01
C LYS A 155 -8.64 -5.52 -12.51
N TYR A 156 -7.80 -4.72 -11.87
CA TYR A 156 -7.57 -4.80 -10.44
C TYR A 156 -8.83 -4.45 -9.63
N LEU A 157 -9.46 -3.31 -9.95
CA LEU A 157 -10.72 -2.90 -9.31
C LEU A 157 -11.78 -3.99 -9.48
N LYS A 158 -11.92 -4.58 -10.66
CA LYS A 158 -12.93 -5.63 -10.90
C LYS A 158 -12.80 -6.87 -10.00
N THR A 159 -11.61 -7.16 -9.47
CA THR A 159 -11.42 -8.32 -8.58
C THR A 159 -11.30 -7.97 -7.10
N HIS A 160 -11.19 -6.68 -6.76
CA HIS A 160 -10.91 -6.21 -5.40
C HIS A 160 -11.77 -5.00 -4.96
N ASP A 161 -12.77 -4.64 -5.75
CA ASP A 161 -13.81 -3.65 -5.46
C ASP A 161 -15.14 -4.34 -5.82
N SER A 162 -15.72 -4.99 -4.80
CA SER A 162 -16.85 -5.91 -4.92
C SER A 162 -18.15 -5.20 -5.30
N ASP A 163 -18.31 -3.94 -4.94
CA ASP A 163 -19.51 -3.15 -5.22
C ASP A 163 -19.33 -2.08 -6.31
N GLY A 164 -18.09 -1.88 -6.77
CA GLY A 164 -17.74 -1.06 -7.92
C GLY A 164 -17.78 0.44 -7.61
N ASP A 165 -17.59 0.83 -6.36
CA ASP A 165 -17.70 2.22 -5.91
C ASP A 165 -16.38 3.01 -6.05
N GLY A 166 -15.29 2.31 -6.37
CA GLY A 166 -13.95 2.86 -6.56
C GLY A 166 -13.07 2.82 -5.30
N VAL A 167 -13.56 2.25 -4.20
CA VAL A 167 -12.82 1.93 -2.99
C VAL A 167 -12.59 0.41 -2.98
N LEU A 168 -11.37 -0.01 -2.63
CA LEU A 168 -11.04 -1.43 -2.59
C LEU A 168 -11.66 -2.07 -1.36
N ASP A 169 -12.09 -3.34 -1.45
CA ASP A 169 -12.71 -4.11 -0.36
C ASP A 169 -11.91 -4.07 0.96
N ALA A 170 -10.58 -3.96 0.89
CA ALA A 170 -9.70 -3.89 2.05
C ALA A 170 -9.66 -2.50 2.73
N GLN A 171 -10.11 -1.46 2.04
CA GLN A 171 -10.15 -0.06 2.46
C GLN A 171 -11.59 0.46 2.59
N ASP A 172 -12.55 -0.34 2.16
CA ASP A 172 -13.96 -0.02 2.15
C ASP A 172 -14.62 -0.38 3.48
N ASN A 173 -15.25 0.59 4.13
CA ASN A 173 -16.04 0.39 5.35
C ASN A 173 -17.46 -0.13 5.08
N ALA A 174 -17.84 -0.32 3.82
CA ALA A 174 -19.03 -1.05 3.39
C ALA A 174 -18.78 -1.87 2.10
N PRO A 175 -17.93 -2.92 2.12
CA PRO A 175 -17.41 -3.63 0.93
C PRO A 175 -18.43 -4.25 -0.05
N GLN A 176 -19.72 -4.14 0.21
CA GLN A 176 -20.80 -4.73 -0.57
C GLN A 176 -21.89 -3.70 -0.93
N ILE A 177 -21.73 -2.44 -0.51
CA ILE A 177 -22.70 -1.37 -0.65
C ILE A 177 -21.98 -0.08 -1.03
N ALA A 178 -22.02 0.25 -2.31
CA ALA A 178 -21.29 1.38 -2.87
C ALA A 178 -21.48 2.67 -2.06
N ASN A 179 -20.38 3.15 -1.47
CA ASN A 179 -20.27 4.38 -0.71
C ASN A 179 -18.91 5.06 -0.95
N PRO A 180 -18.72 5.68 -2.13
CA PRO A 180 -17.44 6.28 -2.50
C PRO A 180 -16.96 7.41 -1.57
N ASP A 181 -17.85 7.95 -0.73
CA ASP A 181 -17.53 8.98 0.26
C ASP A 181 -17.01 8.41 1.59
N GLN A 182 -17.11 7.09 1.81
CA GLN A 182 -16.63 6.35 2.97
C GLN A 182 -17.07 7.00 4.30
N LYS A 183 -18.27 7.57 4.31
CA LYS A 183 -18.79 8.28 5.49
C LYS A 183 -19.01 7.30 6.64
N ASP A 184 -18.39 7.58 7.77
CA ASP A 184 -18.49 6.84 9.03
C ASP A 184 -18.61 7.88 10.16
N SER A 185 -19.84 8.09 10.62
CA SER A 185 -20.21 9.21 11.48
C SER A 185 -19.79 9.01 12.93
N ASP A 186 -19.76 7.77 13.42
CA ASP A 186 -19.37 7.45 14.79
C ASP A 186 -17.98 6.84 14.94
N GLN A 187 -17.33 6.49 13.82
CA GLN A 187 -15.97 5.96 13.73
C GLN A 187 -15.83 4.58 14.39
N ASP A 188 -16.77 3.69 14.13
CA ASP A 188 -16.72 2.31 14.59
C ASP A 188 -16.08 1.34 13.57
N GLY A 189 -15.87 1.81 12.34
CA GLY A 189 -15.27 1.07 11.24
C GLY A 189 -16.28 0.52 10.23
N ILE A 190 -17.58 0.73 10.44
CA ILE A 190 -18.66 0.39 9.52
C ILE A 190 -19.18 1.69 8.90
N GLY A 191 -19.31 1.75 7.57
CA GLY A 191 -19.82 2.94 6.90
C GLY A 191 -21.29 3.19 7.20
N ASP A 192 -21.71 4.47 7.26
CA ASP A 192 -23.09 4.91 7.54
C ASP A 192 -24.17 4.17 6.72
N VAL A 193 -23.82 3.71 5.51
CA VAL A 193 -24.74 3.00 4.61
C VAL A 193 -24.94 1.52 4.99
N ALA A 194 -23.99 0.94 5.70
CA ALA A 194 -23.97 -0.45 6.16
C ALA A 194 -24.20 -0.57 7.67
N ASP A 195 -24.05 0.54 8.40
CA ASP A 195 -24.18 0.62 9.85
C ASP A 195 -25.67 0.64 10.29
N ASN A 196 -26.04 -0.32 11.13
CA ASN A 196 -27.36 -0.41 11.74
C ASN A 196 -27.56 0.51 12.96
N CYS A 197 -26.51 1.21 13.41
CA CYS A 197 -26.55 2.31 14.38
C CYS A 197 -25.61 3.48 14.01
N PRO A 198 -25.90 4.26 12.93
CA PRO A 198 -24.99 5.25 12.32
C PRO A 198 -24.40 6.38 13.19
N ILE A 199 -24.76 6.48 14.46
CA ILE A 199 -24.30 7.51 15.39
C ILE A 199 -23.84 6.93 16.74
N ILE A 200 -23.89 5.60 16.92
CA ILE A 200 -23.56 4.89 18.15
C ILE A 200 -22.67 3.70 17.83
N LYS A 201 -21.37 3.83 18.14
CA LYS A 201 -20.37 2.82 17.81
C LYS A 201 -20.80 1.41 18.20
N ASN A 202 -20.92 0.52 17.23
CA ASN A 202 -21.23 -0.89 17.41
C ASN A 202 -20.58 -1.75 16.32
N PRO A 203 -19.24 -1.93 16.37
CA PRO A 203 -18.50 -2.65 15.33
C PRO A 203 -18.94 -4.11 15.09
N ASP A 204 -19.68 -4.69 16.04
CA ASP A 204 -20.24 -6.03 15.96
C ASP A 204 -21.56 -6.11 15.19
N GLN A 205 -22.22 -4.97 14.97
CA GLN A 205 -23.47 -4.84 14.21
C GLN A 205 -24.56 -5.82 14.69
N SER A 206 -24.60 -6.08 16.00
CA SER A 206 -25.58 -6.99 16.59
C SER A 206 -27.01 -6.48 16.37
N ASP A 207 -27.89 -7.38 15.96
CA ASP A 207 -29.31 -7.13 15.68
C ASP A 207 -30.07 -8.43 16.02
N GLN A 208 -30.46 -8.56 17.30
CA GLN A 208 -31.02 -9.79 17.84
C GLN A 208 -32.42 -10.10 17.28
N ASP A 209 -33.22 -9.06 17.04
CA ASP A 209 -34.60 -9.19 16.57
C ASP A 209 -34.74 -9.12 15.03
N LYS A 210 -33.65 -8.75 14.33
CA LYS A 210 -33.51 -8.66 12.86
C LYS A 210 -34.35 -7.56 12.24
N ASN A 211 -34.58 -6.47 12.96
CA ASN A 211 -35.36 -5.34 12.48
C ASN A 211 -34.52 -4.32 11.68
N LYS A 212 -33.19 -4.53 11.58
CA LYS A 212 -32.16 -3.67 10.95
C LYS A 212 -31.76 -2.43 11.74
N ILE A 213 -32.22 -2.29 12.97
CA ILE A 213 -31.74 -1.33 13.95
C ILE A 213 -30.84 -2.14 14.88
N GLY A 214 -29.61 -1.69 15.10
CA GLY A 214 -28.70 -2.44 15.95
C GLY A 214 -29.13 -2.43 17.42
N ASP A 215 -28.77 -3.48 18.16
CA ASP A 215 -29.09 -3.64 19.58
C ASP A 215 -28.64 -2.43 20.42
N MET A 216 -27.58 -1.75 19.98
CA MET A 216 -27.03 -0.55 20.62
C MET A 216 -27.90 0.70 20.45
N CYS A 217 -28.83 0.75 19.51
CA CYS A 217 -29.68 1.92 19.26
C CYS A 217 -31.17 1.58 19.14
N ASP A 218 -31.55 0.32 19.29
CA ASP A 218 -32.93 -0.11 19.24
C ASP A 218 -33.69 0.27 20.53
N ASP A 219 -34.89 0.83 20.37
CA ASP A 219 -35.86 1.15 21.43
C ASP A 219 -37.07 0.22 21.22
N SER A 220 -36.83 -1.08 21.42
CA SER A 220 -37.75 -2.13 20.98
C SER A 220 -39.11 -2.04 21.69
N ASP A 221 -39.15 -1.47 22.90
CA ASP A 221 -40.37 -1.31 23.67
C ASP A 221 -41.01 0.09 23.53
N GLY A 222 -40.29 1.08 22.99
CA GLY A 222 -40.76 2.44 22.72
C GLY A 222 -40.94 3.28 23.98
N ASP A 223 -40.15 3.05 25.02
CA ASP A 223 -40.18 3.81 26.28
C ASP A 223 -39.28 5.06 26.28
N THR A 224 -38.62 5.34 25.15
CA THR A 224 -37.71 6.45 24.87
C THR A 224 -36.28 6.30 25.40
N ILE A 225 -35.93 5.11 25.91
CA ILE A 225 -34.57 4.75 26.31
C ILE A 225 -34.00 3.80 25.25
N GLU A 226 -32.91 4.20 24.61
CA GLU A 226 -32.25 3.37 23.60
C GLU A 226 -31.51 2.19 24.25
N GLY A 227 -31.46 1.03 23.59
CA GLY A 227 -31.10 -0.27 24.17
C GLY A 227 -29.88 -0.30 25.07
N TRP A 228 -28.77 0.32 24.70
CA TRP A 228 -27.56 0.34 25.54
C TRP A 228 -27.71 1.10 26.88
N ARG A 229 -28.72 1.97 26.99
CA ARG A 229 -29.09 2.68 28.22
C ARG A 229 -30.31 2.07 28.90
N ASP A 230 -30.99 1.14 28.24
CA ASP A 230 -32.22 0.55 28.73
C ASP A 230 -31.92 -0.70 29.55
N ASN A 231 -32.15 -0.61 30.86
CA ASN A 231 -32.01 -1.73 31.77
C ASN A 231 -33.18 -2.73 31.70
N CYS A 232 -34.21 -2.45 30.88
CA CYS A 232 -35.28 -3.38 30.49
C CYS A 232 -35.64 -3.30 29.00
N PRO A 233 -34.78 -3.77 28.08
CA PRO A 233 -34.88 -3.58 26.61
C PRO A 233 -36.19 -3.98 25.91
N THR A 234 -37.10 -4.66 26.60
CA THR A 234 -38.36 -5.15 26.03
C THR A 234 -39.59 -4.77 26.88
N ILE A 235 -39.41 -4.04 27.99
CA ILE A 235 -40.46 -3.70 28.95
C ILE A 235 -40.34 -2.25 29.38
N LYS A 236 -41.29 -1.45 28.89
CA LYS A 236 -41.30 -0.01 29.14
C LYS A 236 -41.10 0.34 30.61
N ASN A 237 -40.01 1.02 30.90
CA ASN A 237 -39.66 1.51 32.22
C ASN A 237 -38.87 2.82 32.11
N SER A 238 -39.50 3.86 31.58
CA SER A 238 -38.86 5.17 31.34
C SER A 238 -38.24 5.84 32.59
N ASP A 239 -38.48 5.33 33.80
CA ASP A 239 -37.83 5.76 35.04
C ASP A 239 -36.50 5.03 35.34
N GLN A 240 -36.20 3.97 34.59
CA GLN A 240 -34.97 3.16 34.62
C GLN A 240 -34.58 2.74 36.04
N LYS A 241 -35.59 2.49 36.88
CA LYS A 241 -35.38 2.19 38.29
C LYS A 241 -34.67 0.84 38.43
N ASP A 242 -33.48 0.89 39.02
CA ASP A 242 -32.67 -0.27 39.39
C ASP A 242 -32.31 -0.14 40.87
N SER A 243 -33.02 -0.89 41.71
CA SER A 243 -32.89 -0.80 43.17
C SER A 243 -31.64 -1.49 43.72
N ASN A 244 -31.13 -2.50 43.01
CA ASN A 244 -30.01 -3.32 43.47
C ASN A 244 -28.67 -2.95 42.79
N ASN A 245 -28.71 -2.12 41.74
CA ASN A 245 -27.61 -1.66 40.90
C ASN A 245 -26.85 -2.79 40.19
N ASP A 246 -27.54 -3.85 39.77
CA ASP A 246 -26.95 -4.93 38.98
C ASP A 246 -27.03 -4.72 37.47
N GLY A 247 -27.72 -3.66 37.02
CA GLY A 247 -27.89 -3.31 35.62
C GLY A 247 -29.15 -3.88 34.96
N ILE A 248 -29.97 -4.66 35.69
CA ILE A 248 -31.29 -5.10 35.27
C ILE A 248 -32.33 -4.23 35.98
N GLY A 249 -33.26 -3.64 35.24
CA GLY A 249 -34.28 -2.77 35.83
C GLY A 249 -35.29 -3.54 36.66
N ASP A 250 -35.82 -2.92 37.72
CA ASP A 250 -36.83 -3.49 38.63
C ASP A 250 -38.06 -4.05 37.89
N MET A 251 -38.37 -3.51 36.69
CA MET A 251 -39.53 -3.88 35.88
C MET A 251 -39.35 -5.20 35.11
N CYS A 252 -38.11 -5.63 34.86
CA CYS A 252 -37.75 -6.83 34.11
C CYS A 252 -36.84 -7.78 34.90
N GLU A 253 -36.69 -7.53 36.20
CA GLU A 253 -35.90 -8.36 37.10
C GLU A 253 -36.61 -9.70 37.36
N ASP A 254 -35.88 -10.80 37.22
CA ASP A 254 -36.33 -12.18 37.46
C ASP A 254 -35.25 -12.89 38.29
N ASN A 255 -35.42 -12.91 39.61
CA ASN A 255 -34.37 -13.35 40.54
C ASN A 255 -34.11 -14.86 40.49
N ASP A 256 -35.14 -15.66 40.19
CA ASP A 256 -35.06 -17.12 40.20
C ASP A 256 -35.06 -17.74 38.80
N HIS A 257 -35.12 -16.89 37.77
CA HIS A 257 -35.02 -17.21 36.35
C HIS A 257 -36.07 -18.23 35.91
N ASP A 258 -37.28 -18.13 36.45
CA ASP A 258 -38.40 -18.99 36.08
C ASP A 258 -39.22 -18.46 34.89
N GLY A 259 -38.89 -17.25 34.42
CA GLY A 259 -39.54 -16.59 33.30
C GLY A 259 -40.72 -15.70 33.69
N ILE A 260 -40.99 -15.50 34.99
CA ILE A 260 -41.95 -14.55 35.53
C ILE A 260 -41.17 -13.45 36.27
N TYR A 261 -41.36 -12.19 35.87
CA TYR A 261 -40.67 -11.08 36.53
C TYR A 261 -41.13 -10.90 37.98
N ASN A 262 -40.23 -10.45 38.85
CA ASN A 262 -40.43 -10.23 40.28
C ASN A 262 -41.72 -9.44 40.61
N ALA A 263 -42.12 -8.49 39.76
CA ALA A 263 -43.33 -7.68 39.94
C ALA A 263 -44.65 -8.45 39.70
N GLN A 264 -44.59 -9.59 39.00
CA GLN A 264 -45.71 -10.44 38.62
C GLN A 264 -45.62 -11.84 39.27
N ASP A 265 -44.54 -12.11 39.98
CA ASP A 265 -44.24 -13.39 40.62
C ASP A 265 -44.77 -13.47 42.07
N ASN A 266 -45.56 -14.49 42.39
CA ASN A 266 -46.04 -14.75 43.76
C ASN A 266 -44.96 -15.38 44.66
N CYS A 267 -43.88 -15.92 44.10
CA CYS A 267 -42.70 -16.40 44.81
C CYS A 267 -41.36 -15.89 44.19
N PRO A 268 -41.04 -14.57 44.24
CA PRO A 268 -39.90 -13.91 43.53
C PRO A 268 -38.46 -14.35 43.86
N LYS A 269 -38.26 -15.48 44.52
CA LYS A 269 -36.97 -16.04 44.94
C LYS A 269 -36.95 -17.57 44.83
N ILE A 270 -38.05 -18.19 44.43
CA ILE A 270 -38.24 -19.63 44.38
C ILE A 270 -39.02 -19.93 43.10
N SER A 271 -38.28 -20.36 42.08
CA SER A 271 -38.83 -20.73 40.77
C SER A 271 -40.11 -21.56 40.87
N ASN A 272 -41.19 -21.01 40.32
CA ASN A 272 -42.53 -21.54 40.31
C ASN A 272 -43.33 -21.00 39.11
N ASN A 273 -42.93 -21.41 37.92
CA ASN A 273 -43.48 -20.92 36.65
C ASN A 273 -45.00 -21.15 36.49
N ASP A 274 -45.63 -21.97 37.35
CA ASP A 274 -47.07 -22.22 37.39
C ASP A 274 -47.85 -21.24 38.27
N GLN A 275 -47.17 -20.39 39.04
CA GLN A 275 -47.71 -19.31 39.87
C GLN A 275 -48.88 -19.79 40.74
N LYS A 276 -48.73 -20.99 41.30
CA LYS A 276 -49.81 -21.69 41.99
C LYS A 276 -50.09 -21.10 43.37
N ASP A 277 -51.13 -20.29 43.43
CA ASP A 277 -51.70 -19.75 44.66
C ASP A 277 -53.05 -20.43 44.97
N THR A 278 -53.05 -21.36 45.95
CA THR A 278 -54.23 -22.23 46.21
C THR A 278 -55.27 -21.55 47.12
N ASP A 279 -54.82 -20.72 48.05
CA ASP A 279 -55.63 -19.99 49.02
C ASP A 279 -55.91 -18.53 48.66
N LYS A 280 -55.32 -18.05 47.56
CA LYS A 280 -55.55 -16.73 46.95
C LYS A 280 -55.11 -15.57 47.83
N ASP A 281 -54.05 -15.76 48.61
CA ASP A 281 -53.48 -14.70 49.43
C ASP A 281 -52.43 -13.86 48.68
N GLY A 282 -52.10 -14.25 47.45
CA GLY A 282 -51.14 -13.60 46.57
C GLY A 282 -49.70 -14.11 46.72
N ILE A 283 -49.47 -15.19 47.47
CA ILE A 283 -48.15 -15.82 47.69
C ILE A 283 -48.24 -17.35 47.54
#